data_AF-W1PWS6-F1
#
_entry.id   AF-W1PWS6-F1
#
_cell.length_a   1.000
_cell.length_b   1.000
_cell.length_c   1.000
_cell.angle_alpha   90.00
_cell.angle_beta   90.00
_cell.angle_gamma   90.00
#
_symmetry.space_group_name_H-M   'P 1'
#
loop_
_entity.id
_entity.type
_entity.pdbx_description
1 polymer ?
#
loop_
_entity_poly.entity_id
_entity_poly.type
_entity_poly.pdbx_seq_one_letter_code
_entity_poly.pdbx_strand_id
1 'polypeptide(L)' 'MAAYVGFFEICYSNKGEHVFVSVALEAVGELVGQFAKSIGSYGVGSAGFKEKGGEFVNLDEIYAHSMLIY' A
#
# COMPACT_ATOMS: atom_id res chain seq x y z
N MET A 1 -0.97 13.25 4.98
CA MET A 1 -1.50 13.16 6.36
C MET A 1 -2.25 11.86 6.59
N ALA A 2 -3.36 11.57 5.87
CA ALA A 2 -4.18 10.38 6.11
C ALA A 2 -3.40 9.04 6.10
N ALA A 3 -2.56 8.81 5.08
CA ALA A 3 -1.72 7.60 5.01
C ALA A 3 -0.80 7.44 6.23
N TYR A 4 -0.20 8.54 6.69
CA TYR A 4 0.72 8.52 7.83
C TYR A 4 -0.01 8.20 9.13
N VAL A 5 -1.08 8.94 9.44
CA VAL A 5 -1.88 8.74 10.66
C VAL A 5 -2.45 7.32 10.69
N GLY A 6 -3.04 6.87 9.58
CA GLY A 6 -3.59 5.51 9.49
C GLY A 6 -2.54 4.43 9.70
N PHE A 7 -1.36 4.58 9.09
CA PHE A 7 -0.33 3.54 9.10
C PHE A 7 0.49 3.51 10.40
N PHE A 8 0.92 4.68 10.88
CA PHE A 8 1.83 4.79 12.02
C PHE A 8 1.13 5.05 13.35
N GLU A 9 0.06 5.86 13.37
CA GLU A 9 -0.58 6.28 14.63
C GLU A 9 -1.81 5.45 15.00
N ILE A 10 -2.48 4.84 14.02
CA ILE A 10 -3.67 4.01 14.26
C ILE A 10 -3.32 2.53 14.18
N CYS A 11 -2.73 2.08 13.06
CA CYS A 11 -2.34 0.68 12.90
C CYS A 11 -1.05 0.31 13.66
N TYR A 12 -0.18 1.29 13.96
CA TYR A 12 1.14 1.05 14.59
C TYR A 12 1.93 -0.09 13.92
N SER A 13 1.96 -0.11 12.58
CA SER A 13 2.57 -1.20 11.81
C SER A 13 4.07 -1.35 12.10
N ASN A 14 4.52 -2.59 12.33
CA ASN A 14 5.91 -2.94 12.61
C ASN A 14 6.52 -3.85 11.54
N LYS A 15 7.85 -3.98 11.60
CA LYS A 15 8.60 -4.86 10.71
C LYS A 15 8.11 -6.31 10.83
N GLY A 16 7.85 -6.95 9.70
CA GLY A 16 7.39 -8.32 9.63
C GLY A 16 5.87 -8.50 9.80
N GLU A 17 5.13 -7.44 10.08
CA GLU A 17 3.67 -7.51 10.17
C GLU A 17 3.02 -7.49 8.78
N HIS A 18 1.80 -8.03 8.69
CA HIS A 18 1.00 -8.06 7.47
C HIS A 18 -0.08 -6.98 7.49
N VAL A 19 -0.08 -6.12 6.47
CA VAL A 19 -1.05 -5.04 6.30
C VAL A 19 -1.91 -5.27 5.06
N PHE A 20 -3.19 -4.88 5.14
CA PHE A 20 -4.10 -4.88 4.01
C PHE A 20 -4.47 -3.44 3.63
N VAL A 21 -4.36 -3.11 2.33
CA VAL A 21 -4.67 -1.78 1.82
C VAL A 21 -5.76 -1.85 0.77
N SER A 22 -6.90 -1.23 1.04
CA SER A 22 -7.95 -1.11 0.04
C SER A 22 -7.57 -0.06 -1.00
N VAL A 23 -7.85 -0.35 -2.28
CA VAL A 23 -7.57 0.56 -3.41
C VAL A 23 -6.10 1.00 -3.44
N ALA A 24 -5.21 0.02 -3.39
CA ALA A 24 -3.78 0.23 -3.17
C ALA A 24 -3.05 0.94 -4.33
N LEU A 25 -3.64 0.97 -5.53
CA LEU A 25 -3.13 1.69 -6.71
C LEU A 25 -3.61 3.16 -6.79
N GLU A 26 -4.27 3.67 -5.75
CA GLU A 26 -4.60 5.09 -5.65
C GLU A 26 -3.64 5.83 -4.73
N ALA A 27 -3.63 7.17 -4.79
CA ALA A 27 -2.65 8.04 -4.14
C ALA A 27 -2.36 7.71 -2.67
N VAL A 28 -3.40 7.40 -1.87
CA VAL A 28 -3.22 7.03 -0.45
C VAL A 28 -2.64 5.62 -0.32
N GLY A 29 -3.13 4.68 -1.11
CA GLY A 29 -2.69 3.29 -1.07
C GLY A 29 -1.25 3.12 -1.52
N GLU A 30 -0.83 3.90 -2.50
CA GLU A 30 0.53 3.94 -3.02
C GLU A 30 1.51 4.45 -1.95
N LEU A 31 1.17 5.54 -1.25
CA LEU A 31 1.95 6.04 -0.10
C LEU A 31 2.07 5.00 1.02
N VAL A 32 0.99 4.29 1.33
CA VAL A 32 1.01 3.22 2.33
C VAL A 32 1.91 2.07 1.88
N GLY A 33 1.93 1.72 0.59
CA GLY A 33 2.86 0.74 0.04
C GLY A 33 4.33 1.17 0.21
N GLN A 34 4.65 2.45 0.00
CA GLN A 34 5.99 2.97 0.26
C GLN A 34 6.36 2.89 1.75
N PHE A 35 5.43 3.22 2.65
CA PHE A 35 5.67 3.12 4.10
C PHE A 35 5.87 1.68 4.57
N ALA A 36 5.02 0.75 4.11
CA ALA A 36 5.15 -0.67 4.43
C ALA A 36 6.53 -1.21 4.05
N LYS A 37 7.01 -0.86 2.84
CA LYS A 37 8.36 -1.23 2.38
C LYS A 37 9.47 -0.61 3.22
N SER A 38 9.34 0.67 3.59
CA SER A 38 10.34 1.38 4.40
C SER A 38 10.47 0.79 5.82
N ILE A 39 9.39 0.31 6.42
CA ILE A 39 9.40 -0.32 7.74
C ILE A 39 9.82 -1.80 7.66
N GLY A 40 9.66 -2.42 6.49
CA GLY A 40 9.81 -3.86 6.31
C GLY A 40 8.59 -4.64 6.77
N SER A 41 7.41 -4.03 6.70
CA SER A 41 6.11 -4.71 6.81
C SER A 41 5.74 -5.30 5.44
N TYR A 42 5.00 -6.39 5.45
CA TYR A 42 4.50 -7.07 4.26
C TYR A 42 3.04 -6.73 4.05
N GLY A 43 2.53 -6.79 2.83
CA GLY A 43 1.10 -6.61 2.67
C GLY A 43 0.58 -6.78 1.26
N VAL A 44 -0.72 -7.00 1.21
CA VAL A 44 -1.50 -7.15 -0.01
C VAL A 44 -2.54 -6.04 -0.07
N GLY A 45 -2.88 -5.61 -1.27
CA GLY A 45 -3.90 -4.59 -1.45
C GLY A 45 -4.85 -4.93 -2.59
N SER A 46 -6.04 -4.35 -2.58
CA SER A 46 -6.95 -4.46 -3.72
C SER A 46 -6.69 -3.32 -4.71
N ALA A 47 -6.52 -3.64 -5.98
CA ALA A 47 -6.55 -2.68 -7.07
C ALA A 47 -7.99 -2.54 -7.55
N GLY A 48 -8.63 -1.41 -7.22
CA GLY A 48 -9.96 -1.11 -7.73
C GLY A 48 -9.89 -0.70 -9.20
N PHE A 49 -10.13 -1.61 -10.14
CA PHE A 49 -10.36 -1.24 -11.54
C PHE A 49 -11.80 -1.51 -11.96
N LYS A 50 -12.38 -0.58 -12.74
CA LYS A 50 -13.81 -0.53 -13.05
C LYS A 50 -14.30 -1.59 -14.04
N GLU A 51 -13.40 -2.27 -14.75
CA GLU A 51 -13.75 -3.14 -15.89
C GLU A 51 -13.40 -4.63 -15.72
N LYS A 52 -12.56 -4.99 -14.76
CA LYS A 52 -12.25 -6.37 -14.39
C LYS A 52 -12.17 -6.40 -12.87
N GLY A 53 -12.97 -7.25 -12.23
CA GLY A 53 -13.10 -7.31 -10.77
C GLY A 53 -11.76 -7.23 -10.04
N GLY A 54 -11.76 -6.58 -8.87
CA GLY A 54 -10.56 -6.14 -8.16
C GLY A 54 -9.45 -7.18 -8.11
N GLU A 55 -8.26 -6.79 -8.56
CA GLU A 55 -7.06 -7.61 -8.53
C GLU A 55 -6.34 -7.40 -7.18
N PHE A 56 -5.77 -8.45 -6.61
CA PHE A 56 -4.91 -8.30 -5.43
C PHE A 56 -3.48 -8.05 -5.89
N VAL A 57 -2.84 -7.01 -5.34
CA VAL A 57 -1.48 -6.61 -5.64
C VAL A 57 -0.61 -6.67 -4.39
N ASN A 58 0.67 -7.01 -4.55
CA ASN A 58 1.64 -6.90 -3.46
C ASN A 58 2.03 -5.43 -3.28
N LEU A 59 2.08 -4.94 -2.04
CA LEU A 59 2.44 -3.54 -1.75
C LEU A 59 3.88 -3.21 -2.19
N ASP A 60 4.77 -4.20 -2.17
CA ASP A 60 6.15 -4.08 -2.63
C ASP A 60 6.28 -3.86 -4.15
N GLU A 61 5.28 -4.25 -4.93
CA GLU A 61 5.17 -4.00 -6.38
C GLU A 61 4.60 -2.61 -6.69
N ILE A 62 3.75 -2.06 -5.82
CA ILE A 62 3.16 -0.72 -5.98
C ILE A 62 4.24 0.37 -5.94
N TYR A 63 5.30 0.17 -5.15
CA TYR A 63 6.47 1.06 -5.14
C TYR A 63 7.11 1.20 -6.53
N ALA A 64 7.20 0.10 -7.28
CA ALA A 64 7.80 0.11 -8.62
C ALA A 64 6.94 0.91 -9.61
N HIS A 65 5.62 0.87 -9.45
CA HIS A 65 4.70 1.67 -10.26
C HIS A 65 4.93 3.17 -10.05
N SER A 66 5.12 3.61 -8.79
CA SER A 66 5.46 4.98 -8.41
C SER A 66 6.78 5.50 -8.99
N MET A 67 7.76 4.61 -9.20
CA MET A 67 9.11 4.95 -9.67
C MET A 67 9.22 5.07 -11.19
N LEU A 68 8.28 4.47 -11.93
CA LEU A 68 8.26 4.46 -13.41
C LEU A 68 7.55 5.67 -14.02
N ILE A 69 6.89 6.52 -13.22
CA ILE A 69 6.19 7.74 -13.63
C ILE A 69 6.96 9.04 -13.30
N TYR A 70 8.24 8.93 -12.88
CA TYR A 70 9.19 10.04 -12.78
C TYR A 70 10.23 10.01 -13.89
#